data_AF-A0ABD4T2N9-F1
#
_entry.id   AF-A0ABD4T2N9-F1
#
_cell.length_a   1.000
_cell.length_b   1.000
_cell.length_c   1.000
_cell.angle_alpha   90.00
_cell.angle_beta   90.00
_cell.angle_gamma   90.00
#
_symmetry.space_group_name_H-M   'P 1'
#
loop_
_entity.id
_entity.type
_entity.pdbx_description
1 polymer ?
#
loop_
_entity_poly.entity_id
_entity_poly.type
_entity_poly.pdbx_seq_one_letter_code
_entity_poly.pdbx_strand_id
1 'polypeptide(L)'
;MADVTDITSIPLYQILGAPLSAMVDAEIQAAQTTVEFIERIGFVQDSSGSTDGDRHYGDLKTVTFNYSKISVGGEILNFKVEIPVISLVPIPTMQI
;
A
#
# COMPACT_ATOMS: atom_id res chain seq x y z
N MET A 1 40.06 -3.92 30.52
CA MET A 1 38.85 -3.28 31.06
C MET A 1 38.62 -2.07 30.20
N ALA A 2 37.73 -2.18 29.22
CA ALA A 2 37.44 -1.09 28.30
C ALA A 2 36.54 -0.08 29.00
N ASP A 3 36.99 1.16 28.95
CA ASP A 3 36.42 2.36 29.52
C ASP A 3 34.95 2.53 29.11
N VAL A 4 34.06 2.62 30.10
CA VAL A 4 32.65 2.93 29.91
C VAL A 4 32.59 4.41 29.61
N THR A 5 32.65 4.77 28.32
CA THR A 5 32.55 6.15 27.88
C THR A 5 31.22 6.73 28.36
N ASP A 6 31.34 7.74 29.21
CA ASP A 6 30.28 8.48 29.88
C ASP A 6 29.16 8.90 28.90
N ILE A 7 27.98 8.30 29.09
CA ILE A 7 26.72 8.64 28.40
C ILE A 7 26.29 10.10 28.62
N THR A 8 26.94 10.79 29.56
CA THR A 8 26.71 12.19 29.92
C THR A 8 27.28 13.20 28.90
N SER A 9 28.14 12.76 27.97
CA SER A 9 28.76 13.64 26.97
C SER A 9 27.99 13.75 25.64
N ILE A 10 26.95 12.93 25.43
CA ILE A 10 26.14 13.02 24.22
C ILE A 10 25.21 14.24 24.36
N PRO A 11 25.26 15.21 23.43
CA PRO A 11 24.36 16.36 23.49
C PRO A 11 22.92 15.86 23.46
N LEU A 12 22.08 16.32 24.39
CA LEU A 12 20.67 15.92 24.53
C LEU A 12 19.90 15.97 23.20
N TYR A 13 20.26 16.93 22.35
CA TYR A 13 19.77 17.06 20.97
C TYR A 13 19.97 15.79 20.14
N GLN A 14 21.10 15.11 20.28
CA GLN A 14 21.41 13.91 19.50
C GLN A 14 20.70 12.67 20.07
N ILE A 15 20.46 12.62 21.39
CA ILE A 15 19.67 11.55 22.02
C ILE A 15 18.19 11.63 21.64
N LEU A 16 17.62 12.84 21.53
CA LEU A 16 16.20 13.02 21.24
C LEU A 16 15.92 13.28 19.75
N GLY A 17 16.78 14.05 19.11
CA GLY A 17 16.64 14.44 17.71
C GLY A 17 16.95 13.30 16.74
N ALA A 18 17.91 12.42 17.05
CA ALA A 18 18.22 11.30 16.17
C ALA A 18 17.06 10.29 16.06
N PRO A 19 16.42 9.86 17.17
CA PRO A 19 15.22 9.02 17.09
C PRO A 19 14.04 9.73 16.41
N LEU A 20 13.79 11.01 16.69
CA LEU A 20 12.70 11.75 16.06
C LEU A 20 12.91 11.87 14.55
N SER A 21 14.12 12.17 14.09
CA SER A 21 14.44 12.20 12.66
C SER A 21 14.26 10.81 12.04
N ALA A 22 14.73 9.75 12.71
CA ALA A 22 14.58 8.39 12.24
C ALA A 22 13.09 7.97 12.12
N MET A 23 12.23 8.45 13.03
CA MET A 23 10.79 8.22 12.94
C MET A 23 10.18 8.93 11.73
N VAL A 24 10.55 10.18 11.48
CA VAL A 24 10.08 10.91 10.28
C VAL A 24 10.54 10.22 9.00
N ASP A 25 11.79 9.76 8.94
CA ASP A 25 12.32 9.03 7.78
C ASP A 25 11.57 7.70 7.58
N ALA A 26 11.27 6.98 8.68
CA ALA A 26 10.50 5.75 8.63
C ALA A 26 9.06 5.99 8.14
N GLU A 27 8.41 7.07 8.55
CA GLU A 27 7.08 7.46 8.08
C GLU A 27 7.08 7.80 6.60
N ILE A 28 8.08 8.54 6.13
CA ILE A 28 8.24 8.85 4.69
C ILE A 28 8.39 7.56 3.89
N GLN A 29 9.23 6.63 4.35
CA GLN A 29 9.42 5.35 3.68
C GLN A 29 8.13 4.51 3.69
N ALA A 30 7.37 4.53 4.79
CA ALA A 30 6.09 3.84 4.89
C ALA A 30 5.05 4.42 3.91
N ALA A 31 4.96 5.74 3.81
CA ALA A 31 4.07 6.41 2.87
C ALA A 31 4.42 6.05 1.41
N GLN A 32 5.71 6.08 1.06
CA GLN A 32 6.20 5.69 -0.27
C GLN A 32 5.85 4.23 -0.58
N THR A 33 6.13 3.31 0.35
CA THR A 33 5.83 1.88 0.19
C THR A 33 4.32 1.64 0.01
N THR A 34 3.48 2.41 0.70
CA THR A 34 2.02 2.33 0.57
C THR A 34 1.55 2.76 -0.81
N VAL A 35 2.11 3.86 -1.33
CA VAL A 35 1.83 4.33 -2.69
C VAL A 35 2.25 3.27 -3.72
N GLU A 36 3.47 2.75 -3.62
CA GLU A 36 3.98 1.71 -4.53
C GLU A 36 3.12 0.43 -4.49
N PHE A 37 2.63 0.04 -3.31
CA PHE A 37 1.73 -1.09 -3.16
C PHE A 37 0.41 -0.86 -3.88
N ILE A 38 -0.21 0.31 -3.69
CA ILE A 38 -1.47 0.69 -4.33
C ILE A 38 -1.28 0.74 -5.86
N GLU A 39 -0.20 1.33 -6.35
CA GLU A 39 0.11 1.40 -7.78
C GLU A 39 0.27 0.01 -8.40
N ARG A 40 1.03 -0.87 -7.73
CA ARG A 40 1.36 -2.20 -8.25
C ARG A 40 0.19 -3.19 -8.21
N ILE A 41 -0.64 -3.12 -7.16
CA ILE A 41 -1.73 -4.09 -6.95
C ILE A 41 -3.07 -3.53 -7.45
N GLY A 42 -3.26 -2.22 -7.39
CA GLY A 42 -4.51 -1.55 -7.72
C GLY A 42 -4.73 -1.33 -9.19
N PHE A 43 -3.68 -1.17 -10.00
CA PHE A 43 -3.83 -0.80 -11.40
C PHE A 43 -3.16 -1.80 -12.35
N VAL A 44 -3.71 -1.93 -13.55
CA VAL A 44 -3.11 -2.66 -14.66
C VAL A 44 -2.01 -1.76 -15.22
N GLN A 45 -0.78 -2.28 -15.34
CA GLN A 45 0.29 -1.57 -16.02
C GLN A 45 -0.04 -1.54 -17.52
N ASP A 46 -0.49 -0.40 -18.01
CA ASP A 46 -0.67 -0.20 -19.43
C ASP A 46 0.72 -0.14 -20.11
N SER A 47 0.93 -0.99 -21.12
CA SER A 47 2.12 -0.95 -21.96
C SER A 47 2.11 0.24 -22.95
N SER A 48 1.00 0.96 -23.06
CA SER A 48 0.89 2.18 -23.85
C SER A 48 1.47 3.36 -23.06
N GLY A 49 2.71 3.73 -23.41
CA GLY A 49 3.39 4.91 -22.88
C GLY A 49 2.73 6.24 -23.28
N SER A 50 1.53 6.49 -22.76
CA SER A 50 0.82 7.74 -22.95
C SER A 50 1.48 8.83 -22.12
N THR A 51 2.32 9.58 -22.82
CA THR A 51 3.07 10.74 -22.34
C THR A 51 2.14 11.94 -22.32
N ASP A 52 1.25 12.01 -21.34
CA ASP A 52 0.53 13.25 -21.06
C ASP A 52 0.63 13.55 -19.57
N GLY A 53 0.91 14.81 -19.25
CA GLY A 53 1.39 15.29 -17.94
C GLY A 53 0.41 15.18 -16.76
N ASP A 54 -0.61 14.33 -16.87
CA ASP A 54 -1.49 13.93 -15.78
C ASP A 54 -1.09 12.55 -15.29
N ARG A 55 -0.97 12.37 -13.98
CA ARG A 55 -0.69 11.05 -13.36
C ARG A 55 -1.86 10.10 -13.65
N HIS A 56 -1.84 9.44 -14.81
CA HIS A 56 -2.79 8.39 -15.15
C HIS A 56 -2.37 7.11 -14.45
N TYR A 57 -2.90 6.92 -13.24
CA TYR A 57 -3.05 5.57 -12.69
C TYR A 57 -3.97 4.84 -13.67
N GLY A 58 -3.49 3.77 -14.33
CA GLY A 58 -4.19 3.07 -15.41
C GLY A 58 -5.53 2.46 -15.00
N ASP A 59 -6.01 1.45 -15.74
CA ASP A 59 -7.28 0.79 -15.39
C ASP A 59 -7.18 0.03 -14.05
N LEU A 60 -8.24 0.11 -13.24
CA LEU A 60 -8.30 -0.58 -11.95
C LEU A 60 -8.27 -2.10 -12.16
N LYS A 61 -7.35 -2.78 -11.47
CA LYS A 61 -7.24 -4.22 -11.48
C LYS A 61 -8.41 -4.83 -10.69
N THR A 62 -9.30 -5.51 -11.39
CA THR A 62 -10.47 -6.18 -10.81
C THR A 62 -10.39 -7.70 -10.97
N VAL A 63 -11.05 -8.43 -10.08
CA VAL A 63 -11.32 -9.86 -10.19
C VAL A 63 -12.80 -10.05 -10.44
N THR A 64 -13.12 -10.91 -11.41
CA THR A 64 -14.50 -11.26 -11.75
C THR A 64 -14.90 -12.57 -11.09
N PHE A 65 -16.00 -12.56 -10.35
CA PHE A 65 -16.69 -13.75 -9.87
C PHE A 65 -17.96 -13.98 -10.69
N ASN A 66 -18.12 -15.18 -11.22
CA ASN A 66 -19.35 -15.60 -11.88
C ASN A 66 -20.05 -16.63 -11.00
N TYR A 67 -21.32 -16.42 -10.70
CA TYR A 67 -22.12 -17.38 -9.94
C TYR A 67 -23.55 -17.47 -10.47
N SER A 68 -24.14 -18.64 -10.34
CA SER A 68 -25.50 -18.89 -10.79
C SER A 68 -26.42 -19.07 -9.58
N LYS A 69 -27.59 -18.44 -9.59
CA LYS A 69 -28.61 -18.60 -8.55
C LYS A 69 -29.91 -19.04 -9.20
N ILE A 70 -30.58 -20.01 -8.58
CA ILE A 70 -31.91 -20.43 -9.00
C ILE A 70 -32.92 -19.42 -8.42
N SER A 71 -33.67 -18.78 -9.30
CA SER A 71 -34.75 -17.88 -8.94
C SER A 71 -35.93 -18.65 -8.33
N VAL A 72 -36.81 -17.97 -7.61
CA VAL A 72 -38.04 -18.55 -7.04
C VAL A 72 -38.93 -19.22 -8.10
N GLY A 73 -38.77 -18.88 -9.38
CA GLY A 73 -39.45 -19.51 -10.52
C GLY A 73 -38.73 -20.70 -11.17
N GLY A 74 -37.59 -21.17 -10.63
CA GLY A 74 -36.82 -22.30 -11.18
C GLY A 74 -35.85 -21.95 -12.32
N GLU A 75 -35.81 -20.70 -12.77
CA GLU A 75 -34.84 -20.24 -13.76
C GLU A 75 -33.44 -20.07 -13.14
N ILE A 76 -32.41 -20.48 -13.88
CA ILE A 76 -31.01 -20.28 -13.51
C ILE A 76 -30.57 -18.90 -13.99
N LEU A 77 -30.32 -18.00 -13.03
CA LEU A 77 -29.79 -16.66 -13.30
C LEU A 77 -28.28 -16.65 -13.10
N ASN A 78 -27.55 -16.20 -14.11
CA ASN A 78 -26.10 -16.02 -14.03
C ASN A 78 -25.77 -14.58 -13.64
N PHE A 79 -24.96 -14.41 -12.61
CA PHE A 79 -24.49 -13.13 -12.11
C PHE A 79 -22.98 -13.02 -12.30
N LYS A 80 -22.55 -11.82 -12.70
CA LYS A 80 -21.14 -11.42 -12.78
C LYS A 80 -20.91 -10.30 -11.77
N VAL A 81 -19.91 -10.46 -10.91
CA VAL A 81 -19.50 -9.45 -9.93
C VAL A 81 -18.04 -9.13 -10.16
N GLU A 82 -17.74 -7.87 -10.43
CA GLU A 82 -16.37 -7.35 -10.52
C GLU A 82 -16.01 -6.63 -9.23
N ILE A 83 -14.87 -7.01 -8.65
CA ILE A 83 -14.40 -6.49 -7.37
C ILE A 83 -12.94 -6.01 -7.53
N PRO A 84 -12.59 -4.80 -7.09
CA PRO A 84 -11.21 -4.32 -7.10
C PRO A 84 -10.28 -5.19 -6.24
N VAL A 85 -9.10 -5.51 -6.75
CA VAL A 85 -8.13 -6.34 -5.99
C VAL A 85 -7.72 -5.67 -4.68
N ILE A 86 -7.54 -4.35 -4.66
CA ILE A 86 -7.19 -3.59 -3.46
C ILE A 86 -8.26 -3.63 -2.34
N SER A 87 -9.49 -4.06 -2.65
CA SER A 87 -10.52 -4.29 -1.63
C SER A 87 -10.45 -5.68 -0.98
N LEU A 88 -9.73 -6.61 -1.60
CA LEU A 88 -9.54 -7.98 -1.14
C LEU A 88 -8.21 -8.19 -0.41
N VAL A 89 -7.23 -7.33 -0.68
CA VAL A 89 -5.90 -7.41 -0.07
C VAL A 89 -5.79 -6.34 1.01
N PRO A 90 -5.39 -6.69 2.24
CA PRO A 90 -5.13 -5.68 3.27
C PRO A 90 -4.00 -4.76 2.81
N ILE A 91 -4.19 -3.44 2.96
CA ILE A 91 -3.10 -2.49 2.78
C ILE A 91 -2.10 -2.74 3.90
N PRO A 92 -0.82 -3.03 3.59
CA PRO A 92 0.18 -3.22 4.63
C PRO A 92 0.39 -1.91 5.38
N THR A 93 -0.14 -1.82 6.59
CA THR A 93 0.22 -0.78 7.54
C THR A 93 1.46 -1.26 8.29
N MET A 94 2.60 -0.57 8.14
CA MET A 94 3.75 -0.79 9.02
C MET A 94 3.34 -0.40 10.44
N GLN A 95 3.19 -1.39 11.32
CA GLN A 95 3.23 -1.17 12.77
C GLN A 95 4.71 -1.05 13.14
N ILE A 96 5.16 0.18 13.36
CA ILE A 96 6.34 0.48 14.18
C ILE A 96 5.87 0.89 15.58
#